data_AF-F8Q731-F1
#
_entry.id   AF-F8Q731-F1
#
_cell.length_a   1.000
_cell.length_b   1.000
_cell.length_c   1.000
_cell.angle_alpha   90.00
_cell.angle_beta   90.00
_cell.angle_gamma   90.00
#
_symmetry.space_group_name_H-M   'P 1'
#
loop_
_entity.id
_entity.type
_entity.pdbx_description
1 polymer ?
#
loop_
_entity_poly.entity_id
_entity_poly.type
_entity_poly.pdbx_seq_one_letter_code
_entity_poly.pdbx_strand_id
1 'polypeptide(L)'
;MSSKDVIRAAVLDDPQSHEDVHVHAIYDKIATHFSSTRYKPWPIVAQFLSGLPTGWIGLDSGTGNGKYLPLPYDRPGSVLTIGLDRSRNLLHIARTAGQNPSPTREVVWGDVLGNGWRSGAFDYAISIATIHHLASYERRQIAVERLLECVSPSHGRILIYVWAIEQDQLSKRNVPLDHEALSESTEPIVGQDVFVPWAMTPQNVKAKITSNSKLQAGSSDSSDGPETCPPPVYNRYYHMFAKGELTMLVRDAAKALKIEVGVPEEYTEPGTRGITVTQDGWERSNYYVELRCWEI
;
A
#
# COMPACT_ATOMS: atom_id res chain seq x y z
N MET A 1 -29.01 0.73 -0.70
CA MET A 1 -27.63 1.12 -0.34
C MET A 1 -26.85 1.23 -1.63
N SER A 2 -26.14 2.33 -1.82
CA SER A 2 -25.35 2.56 -3.03
C SER A 2 -24.18 1.57 -3.04
N SER A 3 -23.80 1.04 -4.21
CA SER A 3 -22.65 0.13 -4.38
C SER A 3 -21.28 0.72 -3.94
N LYS A 4 -21.25 1.94 -3.40
CA LYS A 4 -20.07 2.70 -2.99
C LYS A 4 -20.02 3.00 -1.49
N ASP A 5 -21.02 2.59 -0.73
CA ASP A 5 -21.08 2.89 0.69
C ASP A 5 -19.98 2.10 1.44
N VAL A 6 -19.14 2.82 2.17
CA VAL A 6 -18.11 2.23 3.05
C VAL A 6 -18.81 1.79 4.33
N ILE A 7 -18.55 0.55 4.75
CA ILE A 7 -19.23 -0.05 5.91
C ILE A 7 -18.17 -0.27 7.00
N ARG A 8 -18.52 -0.02 8.26
CA ARG A 8 -17.64 -0.35 9.38
C ARG A 8 -17.33 -1.85 9.41
N ALA A 9 -16.07 -2.19 9.60
CA ALA A 9 -15.63 -3.56 9.79
C ALA A 9 -15.42 -3.84 11.28
N ALA A 10 -15.68 -5.07 11.69
CA ALA A 10 -15.29 -5.58 13.00
C ALA A 10 -14.39 -6.79 12.75
N VAL A 11 -13.17 -6.73 13.27
CA VAL A 11 -12.23 -7.86 13.26
C VAL A 11 -12.55 -8.71 14.49
N LEU A 12 -13.36 -9.74 14.30
CA LEU A 12 -13.83 -10.62 15.39
C LEU A 12 -13.06 -11.94 15.45
N ASP A 13 -12.34 -12.25 14.39
CA ASP A 13 -11.50 -13.42 14.18
C ASP A 13 -10.02 -13.08 14.37
N ASP A 14 -9.16 -14.11 14.32
CA ASP A 14 -7.72 -13.94 14.30
C ASP A 14 -7.30 -12.99 13.15
N PRO A 15 -6.46 -11.96 13.41
CA PRO A 15 -6.11 -10.96 12.41
C PRO A 15 -5.51 -11.52 11.11
N GLN A 16 -4.69 -12.58 11.20
CA GLN A 16 -4.11 -13.21 10.00
C GLN A 16 -5.21 -13.84 9.14
N SER A 17 -6.13 -14.58 9.78
CA SER A 17 -7.26 -15.20 9.10
C SER A 17 -8.19 -14.15 8.45
N HIS A 18 -8.41 -13.04 9.15
CA HIS A 18 -9.18 -11.91 8.62
C HIS A 18 -8.56 -11.33 7.34
N GLU A 19 -7.25 -11.11 7.35
CA GLU A 19 -6.49 -10.58 6.22
C GLU A 19 -6.46 -11.58 5.05
N ASP A 20 -6.33 -12.87 5.32
CA ASP A 20 -6.33 -13.90 4.27
C ASP A 20 -7.63 -13.87 3.45
N VAL A 21 -8.78 -13.68 4.11
CA VAL A 21 -10.10 -13.63 3.47
C VAL A 21 -10.39 -12.27 2.83
N HIS A 22 -10.17 -11.18 3.55
CA HIS A 22 -10.65 -9.85 3.18
C HIS A 22 -9.61 -8.95 2.50
N VAL A 23 -8.35 -9.41 2.43
CA VAL A 23 -7.26 -8.71 1.76
C VAL A 23 -6.61 -9.64 0.74
N HIS A 24 -5.93 -10.69 1.17
CA HIS A 24 -5.06 -11.50 0.31
C HIS A 24 -5.84 -12.17 -0.82
N ALA A 25 -6.89 -12.94 -0.47
CA ALA A 25 -7.71 -13.63 -1.47
C ALA A 25 -8.42 -12.66 -2.42
N ILE A 26 -8.79 -11.46 -1.96
CA ILE A 26 -9.46 -10.46 -2.79
C ILE A 26 -8.48 -9.84 -3.77
N TYR A 27 -7.32 -9.36 -3.31
CA TYR A 27 -6.33 -8.73 -4.20
C TYR A 27 -5.79 -9.68 -5.26
N ASP A 28 -5.57 -10.95 -4.92
CA ASP A 28 -5.22 -11.96 -5.91
C ASP A 28 -6.31 -12.14 -6.97
N LYS A 29 -7.59 -12.10 -6.59
CA LYS A 29 -8.72 -12.19 -7.54
C LYS A 29 -8.88 -10.94 -8.41
N ILE A 30 -8.67 -9.74 -7.85
CA ILE A 30 -8.93 -8.47 -8.56
C ILE A 30 -7.71 -7.88 -9.26
N ALA A 31 -6.52 -8.48 -9.14
CA ALA A 31 -5.23 -7.93 -9.56
C ALA A 31 -5.25 -7.29 -10.96
N THR A 32 -5.76 -8.01 -11.97
CA THR A 32 -5.82 -7.53 -13.36
C THR A 32 -6.71 -6.29 -13.50
N HIS A 33 -7.91 -6.32 -12.92
CA HIS A 33 -8.84 -5.19 -12.95
C HIS A 33 -8.30 -3.99 -12.17
N PHE A 34 -7.76 -4.24 -10.97
CA PHE A 34 -7.14 -3.23 -10.12
C PHE A 34 -6.00 -2.50 -10.84
N SER A 35 -5.06 -3.25 -11.44
CA SER A 35 -3.90 -2.68 -12.11
C SER A 35 -4.28 -1.76 -13.28
N SER A 36 -5.31 -2.13 -14.04
CA SER A 36 -5.74 -1.40 -15.24
C SER A 36 -6.22 0.05 -15.00
N THR A 37 -6.50 0.41 -13.74
CA THR A 37 -7.19 1.67 -13.38
C THR A 37 -6.30 2.72 -12.72
N ARG A 38 -5.00 2.43 -12.47
CA ARG A 38 -4.14 3.30 -11.65
C ARG A 38 -2.73 3.43 -12.20
N TYR A 39 -2.37 4.63 -12.66
CA TYR A 39 -1.04 4.92 -13.20
C TYR A 39 -0.38 6.19 -12.65
N LYS A 40 -1.14 7.19 -12.20
CA LYS A 40 -0.54 8.48 -11.80
C LYS A 40 0.06 8.43 -10.38
N PRO A 41 1.38 8.67 -10.19
CA PRO A 41 2.00 8.74 -8.87
C PRO A 41 1.44 9.89 -8.03
N TRP A 42 1.43 9.69 -6.71
CA TRP A 42 1.10 10.76 -5.76
C TRP A 42 2.25 11.79 -5.73
N PRO A 43 1.96 13.10 -5.69
CA PRO A 43 3.00 14.14 -5.72
C PRO A 43 4.06 13.95 -4.64
N ILE A 44 3.68 13.68 -3.39
CA ILE A 44 4.65 13.50 -2.29
C ILE A 44 5.58 12.29 -2.53
N VAL A 45 5.04 11.18 -3.05
CA VAL A 45 5.84 9.98 -3.36
C VAL A 45 6.80 10.27 -4.52
N ALA A 46 6.34 10.98 -5.54
CA ALA A 46 7.20 11.39 -6.66
C ALA A 46 8.33 12.32 -6.20
N GLN A 47 8.02 13.28 -5.31
CA GLN A 47 8.99 14.20 -4.72
C GLN A 47 10.04 13.43 -3.91
N PHE A 48 9.62 12.55 -2.98
CA PHE A 48 10.51 11.71 -2.20
C PHE A 48 11.47 10.93 -3.09
N LEU A 49 10.94 10.17 -4.06
CA LEU A 49 11.74 9.36 -4.98
C LEU A 49 12.66 10.20 -5.87
N SER A 50 12.30 11.44 -6.19
CA SER A 50 13.15 12.34 -6.99
C SER A 50 14.31 12.95 -6.20
N GLY A 51 14.18 13.02 -4.87
CA GLY A 51 15.21 13.54 -3.97
C GLY A 51 16.12 12.47 -3.38
N LEU A 52 16.08 11.23 -3.89
CA LEU A 52 16.99 10.16 -3.48
C LEU A 52 18.33 10.29 -4.22
N PRO A 53 19.48 10.09 -3.55
CA PRO A 53 20.78 10.06 -4.20
C PRO A 53 20.90 8.93 -5.24
N THR A 54 21.69 9.20 -6.28
CA THR A 54 22.06 8.20 -7.30
C THR A 54 22.74 7.00 -6.66
N GLY A 55 22.40 5.80 -7.13
CA GLY A 55 23.01 4.55 -6.67
C GLY A 55 22.40 3.96 -5.40
N TRP A 56 21.44 4.64 -4.76
CA TRP A 56 20.72 4.07 -3.62
C TRP A 56 19.88 2.86 -4.01
N ILE A 57 19.83 1.88 -3.12
CA ILE A 57 19.02 0.68 -3.23
C ILE A 57 17.86 0.81 -2.25
N GLY A 58 16.64 0.49 -2.68
CA GLY A 58 15.49 0.58 -1.79
C GLY A 58 14.45 -0.51 -1.95
N LEU A 59 13.52 -0.50 -1.01
CA LEU A 59 12.41 -1.42 -0.90
C LEU A 59 11.08 -0.70 -1.14
N ASP A 60 10.24 -1.26 -2.00
CA ASP A 60 8.81 -0.92 -2.08
C ASP A 60 8.02 -2.03 -1.38
N SER A 61 7.68 -1.81 -0.10
CA SER A 61 7.01 -2.77 0.79
C SER A 61 5.49 -2.71 0.58
N GLY A 62 4.97 -3.69 -0.18
CA GLY A 62 3.61 -3.67 -0.75
C GLY A 62 3.56 -2.96 -2.09
N THR A 63 4.44 -3.36 -3.03
CA THR A 63 4.61 -2.69 -4.33
C THR A 63 3.37 -2.76 -5.24
N GLY A 64 2.44 -3.67 -4.97
CA GLY A 64 1.26 -3.91 -5.78
C GLY A 64 1.62 -4.18 -7.23
N ASN A 65 1.06 -3.39 -8.15
CA ASN A 65 1.33 -3.53 -9.59
C ASN A 65 2.65 -2.89 -10.04
N GLY A 66 3.53 -2.52 -9.11
CA GLY A 66 4.84 -1.94 -9.41
C GLY A 66 4.80 -0.46 -9.80
N LYS A 67 3.76 0.28 -9.39
CA LYS A 67 3.56 1.70 -9.74
C LYS A 67 4.80 2.57 -9.45
N TYR A 68 5.54 2.27 -8.38
CA TYR A 68 6.70 3.03 -7.94
C TYR A 68 8.04 2.33 -8.18
N LEU A 69 8.05 1.24 -8.95
CA LEU A 69 9.29 0.63 -9.41
C LEU A 69 9.77 1.40 -10.65
N PRO A 70 10.82 2.23 -10.54
CA PRO A 70 11.31 3.03 -11.65
C PRO A 70 11.81 2.11 -12.77
N LEU A 71 11.52 2.47 -14.02
CA LEU A 71 12.18 1.84 -15.16
C LEU A 71 13.58 2.47 -15.29
N PRO A 72 14.66 1.68 -15.44
CA PRO A 72 16.03 2.19 -15.52
C PRO A 72 16.26 3.26 -16.59
N TYR A 73 15.47 3.24 -17.67
CA TYR A 73 15.60 4.18 -18.80
C TYR A 73 14.95 5.54 -18.57
N ASP A 74 14.00 5.66 -17.64
CA ASP A 74 13.31 6.93 -17.34
C ASP A 74 14.13 7.84 -16.41
N ARG A 75 15.19 7.30 -15.77
CA ARG A 75 16.07 8.00 -14.84
C ARG A 75 17.51 7.48 -14.94
N PRO A 76 18.31 7.88 -15.94
CA PRO A 76 19.71 7.49 -16.00
C PRO A 76 20.48 7.99 -14.75
N GLY A 77 21.17 7.08 -14.05
CA GLY A 77 21.77 7.33 -12.73
C GLY A 77 20.82 7.11 -11.54
N SER A 78 19.78 6.28 -11.70
CA SER A 78 18.72 6.07 -10.72
C SER A 78 19.12 5.28 -9.47
N VAL A 79 18.13 5.20 -8.58
CA VAL A 79 17.99 4.19 -7.55
C VAL A 79 17.60 2.81 -8.13
N LEU A 80 17.93 1.74 -7.41
CA LEU A 80 17.41 0.38 -7.64
C LEU A 80 16.34 0.06 -6.60
N THR A 81 15.07 -0.06 -7.00
CA THR A 81 14.00 -0.48 -6.09
C THR A 81 13.68 -1.95 -6.28
N ILE A 82 13.65 -2.71 -5.18
CA ILE A 82 13.10 -4.06 -5.13
C ILE A 82 11.66 -3.97 -4.61
N GLY A 83 10.70 -4.54 -5.34
CA GLY A 83 9.30 -4.58 -4.93
C GLY A 83 8.97 -5.84 -4.14
N LEU A 84 8.34 -5.71 -2.97
CA LEU A 84 7.80 -6.82 -2.18
C LEU A 84 6.28 -6.75 -2.20
N ASP A 85 5.58 -7.86 -2.45
CA ASP A 85 4.13 -7.90 -2.25
C ASP A 85 3.66 -9.31 -1.89
N ARG A 86 2.52 -9.38 -1.20
CA ARG A 86 1.88 -10.63 -0.79
C ARG A 86 1.09 -11.27 -1.93
N SER A 87 0.59 -10.48 -2.87
CA SER A 87 -0.16 -10.91 -4.04
C SER A 87 0.77 -11.33 -5.18
N ARG A 88 0.78 -12.64 -5.48
CA ARG A 88 1.56 -13.17 -6.60
C ARG A 88 1.10 -12.62 -7.94
N ASN A 89 -0.21 -12.38 -8.08
CA ASN A 89 -0.78 -11.88 -9.32
C ASN A 89 -0.39 -10.42 -9.57
N LEU A 90 -0.36 -9.58 -8.53
CA LEU A 90 0.16 -8.22 -8.64
C LEU A 90 1.66 -8.19 -8.94
N LEU A 91 2.46 -9.07 -8.32
CA LEU A 91 3.90 -9.17 -8.62
C LEU A 91 4.17 -9.61 -10.06
N HIS A 92 3.38 -10.53 -10.61
CA HIS A 92 3.52 -10.93 -12.00
C HIS A 92 3.31 -9.74 -12.94
N ILE A 93 2.33 -8.89 -12.64
CA ILE A 93 2.08 -7.65 -13.36
C ILE A 93 3.25 -6.67 -13.16
N ALA A 94 3.69 -6.45 -11.91
CA ALA A 94 4.76 -5.53 -11.56
C ALA A 94 6.08 -5.86 -12.27
N ARG A 95 6.43 -7.15 -12.34
CA ARG A 95 7.65 -7.66 -12.97
C ARG A 95 7.77 -7.22 -14.43
N THR A 96 6.66 -7.15 -15.15
CA THR A 96 6.62 -6.83 -16.59
C THR A 96 5.99 -5.47 -16.90
N ALA A 97 5.60 -4.70 -15.89
CA ALA A 97 4.96 -3.39 -16.08
C ALA A 97 5.90 -2.43 -16.83
N GLY A 98 5.37 -1.70 -17.82
CA GLY A 98 6.17 -0.81 -18.67
C GLY A 98 5.85 -0.95 -20.17
N GLN A 99 6.63 -0.28 -21.01
CA GLN A 99 6.54 -0.38 -22.47
C GLN A 99 7.17 -1.68 -22.96
N ASN A 100 6.78 -2.16 -24.15
CA ASN A 100 7.37 -3.36 -24.75
C ASN A 100 8.55 -3.02 -25.68
N PRO A 101 9.67 -3.75 -25.62
CA PRO A 101 9.99 -4.81 -24.66
C PRO A 101 10.27 -4.22 -23.26
N SER A 102 9.58 -4.74 -22.24
CA SER A 102 9.69 -4.19 -20.88
C SER A 102 10.91 -4.79 -20.17
N PRO A 103 11.81 -3.99 -19.58
CA PRO A 103 12.85 -4.54 -18.74
C PRO A 103 12.19 -5.24 -17.54
N THR A 104 12.76 -6.38 -17.16
CA THR A 104 12.29 -7.11 -15.97
C THR A 104 12.60 -6.28 -14.73
N ARG A 105 11.57 -6.01 -13.91
CA ARG A 105 11.73 -5.33 -12.62
C ARG A 105 12.01 -6.34 -11.51
N GLU A 106 12.81 -5.94 -10.53
CA GLU A 106 13.15 -6.77 -9.36
C GLU A 106 11.95 -6.83 -8.41
N VAL A 107 11.42 -8.03 -8.22
CA VAL A 107 10.26 -8.27 -7.36
C VAL A 107 10.44 -9.55 -6.54
N VAL A 108 9.97 -9.52 -5.29
CA VAL A 108 10.04 -10.62 -4.34
C VAL A 108 8.64 -10.90 -3.79
N TRP A 109 8.29 -12.17 -3.71
CA TRP A 109 7.07 -12.59 -3.06
C TRP A 109 7.30 -12.78 -1.57
N GLY A 110 6.52 -12.09 -0.74
CA GLY A 110 6.63 -12.19 0.70
C GLY A 110 5.57 -11.35 1.42
N ASP A 111 5.67 -11.35 2.74
CA ASP A 111 4.77 -10.63 3.63
C ASP A 111 5.51 -9.44 4.23
N VAL A 112 4.85 -8.29 4.38
CA VAL A 112 5.44 -7.08 4.96
C VAL A 112 5.76 -7.23 6.45
N LEU A 113 5.20 -8.26 7.09
CA LEU A 113 5.52 -8.66 8.46
C LEU A 113 6.77 -9.54 8.56
N GLY A 114 7.21 -10.10 7.43
CA GLY A 114 8.33 -11.02 7.35
C GLY A 114 9.68 -10.34 7.59
N ASN A 115 10.55 -11.00 8.33
CA ASN A 115 11.94 -10.55 8.56
C ASN A 115 12.92 -11.21 7.58
N GLY A 116 12.66 -11.07 6.27
CA GLY A 116 13.43 -11.73 5.21
C GLY A 116 14.68 -10.96 4.76
N TRP A 117 14.83 -9.71 5.21
CA TRP A 117 15.91 -8.82 4.81
C TRP A 117 17.01 -8.78 5.86
N ARG A 118 18.25 -8.54 5.43
CA ARG A 118 19.32 -8.20 6.38
C ARG A 118 19.04 -6.81 6.95
N SER A 119 19.41 -6.60 8.21
CA SER A 119 19.34 -5.26 8.79
C SER A 119 20.26 -4.32 8.01
N GLY A 120 19.77 -3.11 7.70
CA GLY A 120 20.53 -2.13 6.92
C GLY A 120 20.75 -2.50 5.45
N ALA A 121 19.97 -3.41 4.87
CA ALA A 121 20.11 -3.84 3.48
C ALA A 121 19.76 -2.75 2.45
N PHE A 122 18.98 -1.74 2.85
CA PHE A 122 18.45 -0.71 1.95
C PHE A 122 18.85 0.69 2.41
N ASP A 123 19.03 1.61 1.47
CA ASP A 123 19.24 3.03 1.75
C ASP A 123 17.88 3.74 1.94
N TYR A 124 16.80 3.20 1.37
CA TYR A 124 15.46 3.70 1.61
C TYR A 124 14.38 2.60 1.53
N ALA A 125 13.22 2.88 2.13
CA ALA A 125 12.03 2.06 1.97
C ALA A 125 10.78 2.93 1.79
N ILE A 126 9.81 2.44 1.03
CA ILE A 126 8.48 3.03 0.94
C ILE A 126 7.41 1.99 1.30
N SER A 127 6.33 2.43 1.92
CA SER A 127 5.13 1.63 2.20
C SER A 127 3.90 2.46 1.86
N ILE A 128 3.40 2.30 0.63
CA ILE A 128 2.39 3.18 0.05
C ILE A 128 1.06 2.45 -0.12
N ALA A 129 0.07 2.81 0.72
CA ALA A 129 -1.23 2.14 0.77
C ALA A 129 -1.09 0.62 1.01
N THR A 130 -0.26 0.26 1.99
CA THR A 130 0.05 -1.12 2.36
C THR A 130 -0.41 -1.45 3.77
N ILE A 131 0.20 -0.85 4.80
CA ILE A 131 0.00 -1.26 6.21
C ILE A 131 -1.43 -1.05 6.72
N HIS A 132 -2.23 -0.20 6.07
CA HIS A 132 -3.66 -0.07 6.37
C HIS A 132 -4.47 -1.33 6.03
N HIS A 133 -3.88 -2.34 5.42
CA HIS A 133 -4.52 -3.63 5.19
C HIS A 133 -4.33 -4.61 6.34
N LEU A 134 -3.50 -4.29 7.34
CA LEU A 134 -3.23 -5.16 8.47
C LEU A 134 -4.28 -4.93 9.55
N ALA A 135 -4.88 -6.03 10.01
CA ALA A 135 -6.12 -6.05 10.77
C ALA A 135 -5.96 -5.67 12.25
N SER A 136 -4.73 -5.63 12.77
CA SER A 136 -4.46 -5.23 14.17
C SER A 136 -3.36 -4.18 14.26
N TYR A 137 -3.37 -3.43 15.36
CA TYR A 137 -2.35 -2.41 15.65
C TYR A 137 -0.96 -3.04 15.73
N GLU A 138 -0.84 -4.17 16.41
CA GLU A 138 0.41 -4.89 16.63
C GLU A 138 1.03 -5.34 15.29
N ARG A 139 0.20 -5.81 14.35
CA ARG A 139 0.67 -6.19 13.01
C ARG A 139 1.14 -4.97 12.22
N ARG A 140 0.41 -3.85 12.30
CA ARG A 140 0.84 -2.58 11.71
C ARG A 140 2.17 -2.12 12.30
N GLN A 141 2.36 -2.27 13.61
CA GLN A 141 3.60 -1.91 14.30
C GLN A 141 4.76 -2.78 13.80
N ILE A 142 4.58 -4.11 13.74
CA ILE A 142 5.58 -5.04 13.20
C ILE A 142 5.98 -4.65 11.78
N ALA A 143 5.03 -4.27 10.92
CA ALA A 143 5.36 -3.83 9.56
C ALA A 143 6.26 -2.59 9.54
N VAL A 144 6.03 -1.63 10.46
CA VAL A 144 6.90 -0.45 10.62
C VAL A 144 8.26 -0.84 11.19
N GLU A 145 8.31 -1.76 12.14
CA GLU A 145 9.57 -2.32 12.66
C GLU A 145 10.40 -2.93 11.53
N ARG A 146 9.79 -3.73 10.63
CA ARG A 146 10.50 -4.31 9.47
C ARG A 146 11.06 -3.24 8.53
N LEU A 147 10.35 -2.13 8.33
CA LEU A 147 10.87 -1.00 7.56
C LEU A 147 12.10 -0.38 8.24
N LEU A 148 12.02 -0.12 9.55
CA LEU A 148 13.12 0.46 10.34
C LEU A 148 14.35 -0.44 10.37
N GLU A 149 14.17 -1.75 10.55
CA GLU A 149 15.28 -2.71 10.60
C GLU A 149 15.98 -2.85 9.25
N CYS A 150 15.23 -2.84 8.16
CA CYS A 150 15.75 -3.16 6.82
C CYS A 150 16.52 -1.99 6.18
N VAL A 151 16.29 -0.75 6.62
CA VAL A 151 17.03 0.42 6.11
C VAL A 151 18.31 0.69 6.92
N SER A 152 19.27 1.36 6.30
CA SER A 152 20.52 1.76 6.93
C SER A 152 20.26 2.57 8.21
N PRO A 153 20.82 2.19 9.37
CA PRO A 153 20.62 2.91 10.62
C PRO A 153 21.25 4.31 10.59
N SER A 154 22.24 4.56 9.74
CA SER A 154 22.99 5.83 9.72
C SER A 154 22.39 6.90 8.82
N HIS A 155 21.65 6.50 7.79
CA HIS A 155 21.15 7.44 6.77
C HIS A 155 19.85 7.02 6.08
N GLY A 156 19.27 5.88 6.47
CA GLY A 156 18.10 5.30 5.86
C GLY A 156 16.92 6.28 5.81
N ARG A 157 16.17 6.29 4.70
CA ARG A 157 14.95 7.10 4.56
C ARG A 157 13.73 6.23 4.38
N ILE A 158 12.65 6.53 5.08
CA ILE A 158 11.40 5.76 4.98
C ILE A 158 10.24 6.69 4.68
N LEU A 159 9.40 6.36 3.69
CA LEU A 159 8.12 7.04 3.45
C LEU A 159 6.96 6.07 3.66
N ILE A 160 6.08 6.38 4.62
CA ILE A 160 4.86 5.62 4.88
C ILE A 160 3.67 6.48 4.48
N TYR A 161 2.71 5.92 3.74
CA TYR A 161 1.55 6.64 3.22
C TYR A 161 0.29 5.78 3.36
N VAL A 162 -0.70 6.24 4.13
CA VAL A 162 -1.89 5.47 4.54
C VAL A 162 -3.18 6.27 4.34
N TRP A 163 -4.31 5.57 4.25
CA TRP A 163 -5.60 6.24 4.10
C TRP A 163 -6.02 6.92 5.40
N ALA A 164 -6.47 8.17 5.30
CA ALA A 164 -7.02 8.94 6.40
C ALA A 164 -8.52 8.69 6.56
N ILE A 165 -9.06 8.91 7.76
CA ILE A 165 -10.51 9.03 7.97
C ILE A 165 -11.03 10.26 7.19
N GLU A 166 -10.35 11.39 7.30
CA GLU A 166 -10.68 12.65 6.65
C GLU A 166 -10.61 12.51 5.12
N GLN A 167 -11.74 12.73 4.45
CA GLN A 167 -11.86 12.67 3.00
C GLN A 167 -11.96 14.08 2.41
N ASP A 168 -11.26 14.31 1.30
CA ASP A 168 -11.41 15.52 0.51
C ASP A 168 -12.68 15.49 -0.36
N GLN A 169 -13.03 16.65 -0.94
CA GLN A 169 -14.20 16.80 -1.81
C GLN A 169 -14.11 15.98 -3.11
N LEU A 170 -12.92 15.50 -3.48
CA LEU A 170 -12.68 14.67 -4.66
C LEU A 170 -12.81 13.18 -4.34
N SER A 171 -12.89 12.83 -3.05
CA SER A 171 -13.06 11.46 -2.59
C SER A 171 -14.43 10.94 -3.02
N LYS A 172 -14.43 9.72 -3.55
CA LYS A 172 -15.65 9.01 -3.94
C LYS A 172 -16.22 8.15 -2.81
N ARG A 173 -15.67 8.26 -1.60
CA ARG A 173 -15.96 7.43 -0.44
C ARG A 173 -16.74 8.23 0.59
N ASN A 174 -17.82 7.64 1.10
CA ASN A 174 -18.54 8.15 2.27
C ASN A 174 -18.17 7.27 3.47
N VAL A 175 -17.23 7.75 4.29
CA VAL A 175 -16.79 7.05 5.50
C VAL A 175 -17.75 7.41 6.65
N PRO A 176 -18.35 6.44 7.35
CA PRO A 176 -19.22 6.74 8.49
C PRO A 176 -18.42 7.37 9.64
N LEU A 177 -18.63 8.66 9.90
CA LEU A 177 -18.08 9.34 11.07
C LEU A 177 -19.03 9.16 12.25
N ASP A 178 -18.54 8.58 13.36
CA ASP A 178 -19.27 8.58 14.63
C ASP A 178 -19.21 9.99 15.23
N HIS A 179 -20.18 10.84 14.88
CA HIS A 179 -20.30 12.18 15.44
C HIS A 179 -20.53 12.19 16.96
N GLU A 180 -21.02 11.09 17.55
CA GLU A 180 -21.25 10.96 18.99
C GLU A 180 -19.95 10.77 19.80
N ALA A 181 -18.88 10.22 19.19
CA ALA A 181 -17.59 10.06 19.87
C ALA A 181 -16.77 11.37 19.90
N LEU A 182 -17.08 12.31 19.00
CA LEU A 182 -16.34 13.56 18.79
C LEU A 182 -16.79 14.71 19.72
N SER A 183 -17.97 14.63 20.35
CA SER A 183 -18.53 15.76 21.10
C SER A 183 -18.26 15.75 22.61
N GLU A 184 -17.83 14.63 23.21
CA GLU A 184 -17.67 14.54 24.69
C GLU A 184 -16.46 13.73 25.19
N SER A 185 -15.57 13.22 24.32
CA SER A 185 -14.42 12.42 24.76
C SER A 185 -13.09 13.19 24.68
N THR A 186 -12.32 13.19 25.78
CA THR A 186 -10.93 13.67 25.87
C THR A 186 -9.93 12.69 25.27
N GLU A 187 -10.41 11.54 24.79
CA GLU A 187 -9.60 10.46 24.25
C GLU A 187 -9.14 10.78 22.82
N PRO A 188 -7.91 10.38 22.44
CA PRO A 188 -7.43 10.57 21.08
C PRO A 188 -8.35 9.84 20.09
N ILE A 189 -8.65 10.48 18.98
CA ILE A 189 -9.42 9.87 17.88
C ILE A 189 -8.61 8.67 17.37
N VAL A 190 -9.17 7.48 17.51
CA VAL A 190 -8.58 6.23 17.01
C VAL A 190 -9.06 6.00 15.57
N GLY A 191 -8.20 5.38 14.75
CA GLY A 191 -8.56 4.95 13.41
C GLY A 191 -9.79 4.04 13.37
N GLN A 192 -10.37 3.88 12.18
CA GLN A 192 -11.59 3.09 11.98
C GLN A 192 -11.38 2.00 10.93
N ASP A 193 -11.76 0.78 11.30
CA ASP A 193 -11.79 -0.36 10.39
C ASP A 193 -13.03 -0.32 9.50
N VAL A 194 -12.82 -0.52 8.19
CA VAL A 194 -13.87 -0.42 7.18
C VAL A 194 -13.73 -1.46 6.07
N PHE A 195 -14.86 -1.81 5.49
CA PHE A 195 -14.96 -2.49 4.22
C PHE A 195 -15.26 -1.49 3.10
N VAL A 196 -14.42 -1.54 2.06
CA VAL A 196 -14.61 -0.73 0.84
C VAL A 196 -14.98 -1.64 -0.33
N PRO A 197 -16.19 -1.47 -0.90
CA PRO A 197 -16.64 -2.32 -1.99
C PRO A 197 -15.85 -2.07 -3.28
N TRP A 198 -15.58 -3.15 -4.00
CA TRP A 198 -14.96 -3.15 -5.33
C TRP A 198 -15.81 -3.94 -6.30
N ALA A 199 -16.58 -3.24 -7.13
CA ALA A 199 -17.37 -3.85 -8.19
C ALA A 199 -16.51 -4.15 -9.41
N MET A 200 -16.44 -5.41 -9.83
CA MET A 200 -15.78 -5.78 -11.08
C MET A 200 -16.69 -5.43 -12.26
N THR A 201 -16.42 -4.33 -12.96
CA THR A 201 -17.13 -4.13 -14.23
C THR A 201 -16.70 -5.21 -15.21
N PRO A 202 -17.62 -5.84 -15.97
CA PRO A 202 -17.24 -6.71 -17.06
C PRO A 202 -16.40 -5.89 -18.04
N GLN A 203 -15.08 -6.07 -18.02
CA GLN A 203 -14.23 -5.50 -19.04
C GLN A 203 -14.67 -6.12 -20.36
N ASN A 204 -14.86 -5.30 -21.39
CA ASN A 204 -15.16 -5.75 -22.74
C ASN A 204 -14.15 -6.84 -23.16
N VAL A 205 -14.56 -8.11 -23.07
CA VAL A 205 -13.82 -9.29 -23.58
C VAL A 205 -13.71 -9.26 -25.13
N LYS A 206 -14.17 -8.19 -25.79
CA LYS A 206 -14.16 -8.03 -27.25
C LYS A 206 -12.79 -7.81 -27.90
N ALA A 207 -11.68 -7.75 -27.16
CA ALA A 207 -10.37 -7.47 -27.75
C ALA A 207 -9.47 -8.71 -28.00
N LYS A 208 -9.96 -9.95 -27.83
CA LYS A 208 -9.17 -11.17 -28.10
C LYS A 208 -9.90 -12.31 -28.85
N ILE A 209 -10.97 -12.01 -29.59
CA ILE A 209 -11.61 -12.95 -30.54
C ILE A 209 -11.62 -12.35 -31.96
N THR A 210 -10.53 -11.71 -32.37
CA THR A 210 -10.33 -11.25 -33.75
C THR A 210 -8.97 -11.69 -34.28
N SER A 211 -8.70 -12.99 -34.18
CA SER A 211 -7.93 -13.71 -35.20
C SER A 211 -8.14 -15.21 -35.05
N ASN A 212 -8.68 -15.81 -36.13
CA ASN A 212 -8.88 -17.24 -36.37
C ASN A 212 -10.15 -17.89 -35.82
N SER A 213 -11.25 -17.73 -36.57
CA SER A 213 -11.88 -18.87 -37.27
C SER A 213 -12.98 -18.37 -38.21
N LYS A 214 -12.67 -18.24 -39.50
CA LYS A 214 -13.69 -18.42 -40.54
C LYS A 214 -14.06 -19.90 -40.51
N LEU A 215 -15.31 -20.24 -40.25
CA LEU A 215 -16.09 -21.23 -41.02
C LEU A 215 -17.51 -21.43 -40.46
N GLN A 216 -18.44 -21.32 -41.40
CA GLN A 216 -19.78 -21.91 -41.51
C GLN A 216 -20.95 -21.45 -40.64
N ALA A 217 -21.99 -21.04 -41.39
CA ALA A 217 -23.34 -20.74 -40.98
C ALA A 217 -24.14 -22.02 -40.66
N GLY A 218 -25.00 -21.91 -39.67
CA GLY A 218 -26.06 -22.87 -39.36
C GLY A 218 -27.00 -22.23 -38.34
N SER A 219 -28.20 -21.89 -38.80
CA SER A 219 -29.28 -21.27 -38.03
C SER A 219 -29.98 -22.27 -37.11
N SER A 220 -30.19 -21.91 -35.85
CA SER A 220 -31.34 -22.36 -35.05
C SER A 220 -31.55 -21.40 -33.88
N ASP A 221 -32.73 -20.79 -33.87
CA ASP A 221 -33.29 -20.00 -32.77
C ASP A 221 -33.40 -20.82 -31.49
N SER A 222 -32.82 -20.29 -30.41
CA SER A 222 -33.25 -20.56 -29.05
C SER A 222 -32.90 -19.33 -28.21
N SER A 223 -33.92 -18.50 -27.99
CA SER A 223 -33.90 -17.31 -27.15
C SER A 223 -33.87 -17.70 -25.67
N ASP A 224 -32.67 -17.87 -25.13
CA ASP A 224 -32.39 -17.69 -23.71
C ASP A 224 -31.24 -16.69 -23.61
N GLY A 225 -31.58 -15.41 -23.41
CA GLY A 225 -30.57 -14.40 -23.12
C GLY A 225 -29.91 -14.73 -21.78
N PRO A 226 -28.58 -14.60 -21.65
CA PRO A 226 -27.95 -14.87 -20.37
C PRO A 226 -28.49 -13.84 -19.37
N GLU A 227 -29.15 -14.32 -18.31
CA GLU A 227 -29.41 -13.52 -17.13
C GLU A 227 -28.10 -12.84 -16.74
N THR A 228 -28.02 -11.53 -16.93
CA THR A 228 -26.82 -10.79 -16.57
C THR A 228 -26.78 -10.74 -15.04
N CYS A 229 -26.10 -11.72 -14.43
CA CYS A 229 -25.75 -11.67 -13.02
C CYS A 229 -25.08 -10.33 -12.74
N PRO A 230 -25.49 -9.61 -11.69
CA PRO A 230 -24.83 -8.37 -11.32
C PRO A 230 -23.34 -8.64 -11.10
N PRO A 231 -22.47 -7.70 -11.49
CA PRO A 231 -21.03 -7.88 -11.36
C PRO A 231 -20.64 -8.21 -9.91
N PRO A 232 -19.70 -9.15 -9.69
CA PRO A 232 -19.30 -9.50 -8.34
C PRO A 232 -18.68 -8.29 -7.65
N VAL A 233 -19.11 -8.05 -6.40
CA VAL A 233 -18.59 -7.00 -5.52
C VAL A 233 -17.74 -7.65 -4.44
N TYR A 234 -16.51 -7.17 -4.30
CA TYR A 234 -15.57 -7.63 -3.27
C TYR A 234 -15.38 -6.56 -2.22
N ASN A 235 -15.61 -6.90 -0.94
CA ASN A 235 -15.43 -5.98 0.18
C ASN A 235 -14.01 -6.09 0.71
N ARG A 236 -13.18 -5.08 0.45
CA ARG A 236 -11.79 -5.05 0.88
C ARG A 236 -11.67 -4.40 2.24
N TYR A 237 -10.93 -5.04 3.14
CA TYR A 237 -10.64 -4.50 4.46
C TYR A 237 -9.59 -3.38 4.39
N TYR A 238 -9.82 -2.32 5.19
CA TYR A 238 -8.88 -1.24 5.45
C TYR A 238 -9.03 -0.74 6.89
N HIS A 239 -7.92 -0.36 7.49
CA HIS A 239 -7.85 0.50 8.65
C HIS A 239 -7.63 1.95 8.21
N MET A 240 -8.62 2.82 8.40
CA MET A 240 -8.53 4.25 8.11
C MET A 240 -7.88 4.95 9.29
N PHE A 241 -6.72 5.55 9.08
CA PHE A 241 -5.96 6.19 10.15
C PHE A 241 -6.58 7.51 10.56
N ALA A 242 -6.60 7.77 11.87
CA ALA A 242 -6.89 9.07 12.44
C ALA A 242 -5.66 9.99 12.46
N LYS A 243 -5.89 11.30 12.63
CA LYS A 243 -4.80 12.27 12.75
C LYS A 243 -3.84 11.92 13.88
N GLY A 244 -2.55 11.80 13.56
CA GLY A 244 -1.49 11.52 14.53
C GLY A 244 -1.28 10.04 14.86
N GLU A 245 -2.21 9.16 14.48
CA GLU A 245 -2.12 7.72 14.73
C GLU A 245 -0.90 7.10 14.04
N LEU A 246 -0.62 7.49 12.79
CA LEU A 246 0.53 7.00 12.04
C LEU A 246 1.86 7.37 12.73
N THR A 247 1.98 8.60 13.23
CA THR A 247 3.17 9.08 13.94
C THR A 247 3.34 8.36 15.28
N MET A 248 2.24 8.07 15.98
CA MET A 248 2.28 7.26 17.20
C MET A 248 2.71 5.82 16.91
N LEU A 249 2.19 5.20 15.85
CA LEU A 249 2.60 3.87 15.40
C LEU A 249 4.11 3.79 15.12
N VAL A 250 4.67 4.81 14.47
CA VAL A 250 6.11 4.90 14.23
C VAL A 250 6.90 5.01 15.53
N ARG A 251 6.43 5.82 16.49
CA ARG A 251 7.10 5.96 17.79
C ARG A 251 7.09 4.67 18.58
N ASP A 252 5.97 3.94 18.56
CA ASP A 252 5.86 2.66 19.26
C ASP A 252 6.76 1.60 18.63
N ALA A 253 6.82 1.54 17.29
CA ALA A 253 7.76 0.67 16.57
C ALA A 253 9.22 1.01 16.89
N ALA A 254 9.60 2.30 16.88
CA ALA A 254 10.94 2.73 17.25
C ALA A 254 11.29 2.34 18.69
N LYS A 255 10.37 2.57 19.64
CA LYS A 255 10.51 2.19 21.04
C LYS A 255 10.68 0.67 21.21
N ALA A 256 9.91 -0.15 20.48
CA ALA A 256 10.05 -1.60 20.52
C ALA A 256 11.44 -2.07 20.08
N LEU A 257 12.03 -1.37 19.10
CA LEU A 257 13.38 -1.62 18.61
C LEU A 257 14.49 -0.91 19.41
N LYS A 258 14.15 -0.16 20.47
CA LYS A 258 15.07 0.68 21.24
C LYS A 258 15.82 1.69 20.38
N ILE A 259 15.09 2.29 19.44
CA ILE A 259 15.55 3.37 18.57
C ILE A 259 14.97 4.68 19.12
N GLU A 260 15.82 5.68 19.25
CA GLU A 260 15.46 7.00 19.74
C GLU A 260 14.63 7.78 18.71
N VAL A 261 13.71 8.63 19.18
CA VAL A 261 12.90 9.49 18.29
C VAL A 261 13.23 10.95 18.60
N GLY A 262 13.96 11.59 17.70
CA GLY A 262 14.48 12.93 17.90
C GLY A 262 15.44 13.35 16.80
N VAL A 263 16.18 14.42 17.05
CA VAL A 263 17.26 14.87 16.17
C VAL A 263 18.61 14.41 16.73
N PRO A 264 19.59 14.05 15.89
CA PRO A 264 20.86 13.48 16.35
C PRO A 264 21.62 14.41 17.31
N GLU A 265 21.43 15.72 17.22
CA GLU A 265 22.08 16.71 18.08
C GLU A 265 21.64 16.64 19.56
N GLU A 266 20.52 15.98 19.86
CA GLU A 266 20.02 15.78 21.23
C GLU A 266 20.77 14.67 21.97
N TYR A 267 21.60 13.90 21.27
CA TYR A 267 22.24 12.70 21.78
C TYR A 267 23.77 12.79 21.65
N THR A 268 24.50 12.17 22.57
CA THR A 268 25.98 12.23 22.63
C THR A 268 26.65 10.87 22.77
N GLU A 269 25.89 9.82 23.07
CA GLU A 269 26.41 8.47 23.28
C GLU A 269 26.71 7.79 21.94
N PRO A 270 27.97 7.39 21.66
CA PRO A 270 28.31 6.68 20.43
C PRO A 270 27.58 5.35 20.30
N GLY A 271 27.12 5.03 19.09
CA GLY A 271 26.30 3.85 18.79
C GLY A 271 24.82 4.04 19.08
N THR A 272 24.40 5.22 19.57
CA THR A 272 22.97 5.56 19.68
C THR A 272 22.37 5.65 18.28
N ARG A 273 21.24 4.98 18.09
CA ARG A 273 20.48 4.99 16.86
C ARG A 273 19.17 5.71 17.09
N GLY A 274 18.76 6.49 16.11
CA GLY A 274 17.47 7.14 16.16
C GLY A 274 16.86 7.41 14.80
N ILE A 275 15.65 7.94 14.86
CA ILE A 275 14.90 8.43 13.71
C ILE A 275 14.45 9.87 13.95
N THR A 276 14.54 10.68 12.91
CA THR A 276 13.89 11.99 12.84
C THR A 276 12.67 11.88 11.94
N VAL A 277 11.51 12.32 12.43
CA VAL A 277 10.31 12.51 11.58
C VAL A 277 10.51 13.82 10.81
N THR A 278 10.97 13.73 9.56
CA THR A 278 11.30 14.91 8.75
C THR A 278 10.07 15.55 8.12
N GLN A 279 9.01 14.76 7.89
CA GLN A 279 7.71 15.24 7.44
C GLN A 279 6.61 14.42 8.14
N ASP A 280 5.55 15.11 8.57
CA ASP A 280 4.30 14.53 9.06
C ASP A 280 3.16 15.38 8.46
N GLY A 281 2.37 14.78 7.58
CA GLY A 281 1.46 15.54 6.75
C GLY A 281 0.27 14.75 6.25
N TRP A 282 -0.59 15.46 5.54
CA TRP A 282 -1.79 14.93 4.92
C TRP A 282 -1.87 15.41 3.47
N GLU A 283 -2.17 14.49 2.55
CA GLU A 283 -2.38 14.79 1.12
C GLU A 283 -3.55 13.96 0.58
N ARG A 284 -4.58 14.66 0.07
CA ARG A 284 -5.67 14.06 -0.71
C ARG A 284 -6.34 12.86 -0.05
N SER A 285 -6.74 13.01 1.22
CA SER A 285 -7.36 11.95 2.04
C SER A 285 -6.41 10.86 2.53
N ASN A 286 -5.12 11.17 2.66
CA ASN A 286 -4.10 10.22 3.13
C ASN A 286 -3.13 10.91 4.07
N TYR A 287 -2.75 10.22 5.15
CA TYR A 287 -1.65 10.63 6.01
C TYR A 287 -0.33 10.06 5.48
N TYR A 288 0.75 10.79 5.72
CA TYR A 288 2.09 10.30 5.44
C TYR A 288 3.10 10.80 6.47
N VAL A 289 4.14 9.99 6.67
CA VAL A 289 5.32 10.36 7.44
C VAL A 289 6.57 10.01 6.65
N GLU A 290 7.53 10.93 6.66
CA GLU A 290 8.89 10.67 6.19
C GLU A 290 9.82 10.58 7.41
N LEU A 291 10.60 9.51 7.46
CA LEU A 291 11.57 9.23 8.51
C LEU A 291 12.97 9.27 7.93
N ARG A 292 13.92 9.76 8.73
CA ARG A 292 15.35 9.69 8.47
C ARG A 292 16.06 9.05 9.65
N CYS A 293 16.71 7.92 9.42
CA CYS A 293 17.55 7.24 10.38
C CYS A 293 18.89 7.97 10.55
N TRP A 294 19.42 7.92 11.77
CA TRP A 294 20.73 8.44 12.14
C TRP A 294 21.39 7.53 13.19
N GLU A 295 22.73 7.54 13.21
CA GLU A 295 23.57 6.83 14.19
C GLU A 295 24.75 7.73 14.56
N ILE A 296 25.09 7.81 15.85
CA ILE A 296 26.17 8.65 16.41
C ILE A 296 27.50 7.90 16.46
#